data_AF-A0A951Q9K1-F1
#
_entry.id   AF-A0A951Q9K1-F1
#
_cell.length_a   1.000
_cell.length_b   1.000
_cell.length_c   1.000
_cell.angle_alpha   90.00
_cell.angle_beta   90.00
_cell.angle_gamma   90.00
#
_symmetry.space_group_name_H-M   'P 1'
#
loop_
_entity.id
_entity.type
_entity.pdbx_description
1 polymer ?
#
loop_
_entity_poly.entity_id
_entity_poly.type
_entity_poly.pdbx_seq_one_letter_code
_entity_poly.pdbx_strand_id
1 'polypeptide(L)'
;MTKNSLNMAIAHSVRRRLPVYLLPLCLLTLVGCNPLDVRSLEAKLKTQIQEQGNLNIKSVTCPESVSKEAGTSFQCEGALEPDGKFIIQVKQEDDKGQTSWEVPNSKGMLNLALLETELVKEIAKDTKVEPAVRCGSDRYRVNRPGDSFDCQVKNATLAKAKGLIEKVTVTIDTDGNVAWQQIRRTASANATAATTAAATPAATTPATSPDNASSSEASQPTSSPRRVRPRVSNALD
;
A
#
# COMPACT_ATOMS: atom_id res chain seq x y z
N MET A 1 3.10 37.21 9.53
CA MET A 1 4.45 36.71 9.26
C MET A 1 5.10 36.38 10.60
N THR A 2 5.05 35.13 11.02
CA THR A 2 5.59 34.69 12.33
C THR A 2 6.30 33.37 12.11
N LYS A 3 7.63 33.43 12.12
CA LYS A 3 8.55 32.29 12.04
C LYS A 3 8.59 31.61 13.41
N ASN A 4 8.10 30.38 13.50
CA ASN A 4 8.41 29.49 14.62
C ASN A 4 9.36 28.39 14.13
N SER A 5 10.65 28.67 14.21
CA SER A 5 11.73 27.68 14.14
C SER A 5 12.06 27.27 15.56
N LEU A 6 11.77 26.01 15.92
CA LEU A 6 12.34 25.38 17.12
C LEU A 6 13.25 24.24 16.66
N ASN A 7 14.53 24.59 16.56
CA ASN A 7 15.64 23.66 16.49
C ASN A 7 15.70 22.86 17.79
N MET A 8 15.61 21.53 17.72
CA MET A 8 15.96 20.66 18.84
C MET A 8 17.33 20.06 18.56
N ALA A 9 18.37 20.80 18.96
CA ALA A 9 19.73 20.30 19.04
C ALA A 9 19.87 19.51 20.36
N ILE A 10 19.96 18.19 20.28
CA ILE A 10 20.30 17.36 21.44
C ILE A 10 21.82 17.30 21.51
N ALA A 11 22.36 18.10 22.42
CA ALA A 11 23.76 18.07 22.84
C ALA A 11 24.03 16.79 23.65
N HIS A 12 24.82 15.86 23.10
CA HIS A 12 25.37 14.77 23.89
C HIS A 12 26.73 15.17 24.47
N SER A 13 26.78 15.20 25.79
CA SER A 13 27.88 15.65 26.63
C SER A 13 29.13 14.78 26.50
N VAL A 14 30.25 15.49 26.40
CA VAL A 14 31.63 15.04 26.32
C VAL A 14 32.16 14.58 27.70
N ARG A 15 32.93 13.48 27.68
CA ARG A 15 34.03 13.05 28.58
C ARG A 15 33.74 12.80 30.08
N ARG A 16 33.83 11.51 30.45
CA ARG A 16 34.56 11.08 31.66
C ARG A 16 35.66 10.10 31.28
N ARG A 17 36.91 10.50 31.53
CA ARG A 17 38.11 9.66 31.47
C ARG A 17 38.17 8.82 32.75
N LEU A 18 38.33 7.51 32.63
CA LEU A 18 38.73 6.62 33.72
C LEU A 18 39.82 5.65 33.22
N PRO A 19 40.70 5.18 34.12
CA PRO A 19 42.05 4.74 33.80
C PRO A 19 42.13 3.31 33.27
N VAL A 20 43.10 3.14 32.37
CA VAL A 20 43.59 1.90 31.79
C VAL A 20 44.10 0.97 32.90
N TYR A 21 43.46 -0.18 33.08
CA TYR A 21 44.05 -1.34 33.75
C TYR A 21 44.12 -2.51 32.76
N LEU A 22 45.36 -2.98 32.60
CA LEU A 22 45.84 -4.03 31.74
C LEU A 22 45.48 -5.41 32.36
N LEU A 23 44.67 -6.23 31.67
CA LEU A 23 44.59 -7.67 31.93
C LEU A 23 44.18 -8.41 30.63
N PRO A 24 45.08 -9.16 29.97
CA PRO A 24 44.75 -9.86 28.74
C PRO A 24 44.26 -11.27 29.10
N LEU A 25 42.95 -11.41 29.28
CA LEU A 25 42.30 -12.73 29.29
C LEU A 25 41.47 -12.84 28.01
N CYS A 26 42.15 -13.25 26.93
CA CYS A 26 41.54 -13.58 25.65
C CYS A 26 40.74 -14.89 25.81
N LEU A 27 39.54 -14.79 26.38
CA LEU A 27 38.55 -15.86 26.23
C LEU A 27 38.09 -15.83 24.78
N LEU A 28 38.62 -16.75 23.97
CA LEU A 28 37.95 -17.19 22.75
C LEU A 28 36.62 -17.85 23.16
N THR A 29 35.58 -17.04 23.35
CA THR A 29 34.22 -17.56 23.34
C THR A 29 33.96 -18.01 21.91
N LEU A 30 33.84 -19.32 21.70
CA LEU A 30 33.21 -19.87 20.50
C LEU A 30 31.77 -19.35 20.49
N VAL A 31 31.56 -18.19 19.89
CA VAL A 31 30.23 -17.69 19.58
C VAL A 31 29.71 -18.66 18.53
N GLY A 32 28.94 -19.65 18.98
CA GLY A 32 28.27 -20.60 18.11
C GLY A 32 27.43 -19.83 17.11
N CYS A 33 27.91 -19.79 15.86
CA CYS A 33 27.26 -19.11 14.75
C CYS A 33 26.01 -19.89 14.39
N ASN A 34 24.90 -19.62 15.10
CA ASN A 34 23.61 -20.22 14.80
C ASN A 34 22.93 -19.38 13.72
N PRO A 35 22.72 -19.91 12.50
CA PRO A 35 22.08 -19.17 11.42
C PRO A 35 20.65 -18.77 11.79
N LEU A 36 20.13 -17.75 11.12
CA LEU A 36 18.72 -17.35 11.25
C LEU A 36 17.83 -18.51 10.80
N ASP A 37 16.73 -18.78 11.53
CA ASP A 37 15.74 -19.76 11.09
C ASP A 37 14.88 -19.16 9.97
N VAL A 38 15.37 -19.34 8.74
CA VAL A 38 14.78 -18.77 7.53
C VAL A 38 13.36 -19.30 7.28
N ARG A 39 13.10 -20.59 7.57
CA ARG A 39 11.77 -21.19 7.34
C ARG A 39 10.71 -20.60 8.26
N SER A 40 11.05 -20.43 9.53
CA SER A 40 10.16 -19.77 10.50
C SER A 40 9.91 -18.31 10.11
N LEU A 41 10.94 -17.61 9.59
CA LEU A 41 10.80 -16.25 9.10
C LEU A 41 9.87 -16.17 7.87
N GLU A 42 10.06 -17.03 6.86
CA GLU A 42 9.22 -17.07 5.66
C GLU A 42 7.74 -17.29 6.01
N ALA A 43 7.44 -18.24 6.89
CA ALA A 43 6.08 -18.51 7.35
C ALA A 43 5.48 -17.29 8.07
N LYS A 44 6.26 -16.64 8.95
CA LYS A 44 5.84 -15.43 9.67
C LYS A 44 5.57 -14.27 8.70
N LEU A 45 6.49 -14.01 7.77
CA LEU A 45 6.34 -12.94 6.77
C LEU A 45 5.10 -13.16 5.92
N LYS A 46 4.90 -14.41 5.44
CA LYS A 46 3.70 -14.78 4.70
C LYS A 46 2.43 -14.43 5.49
N THR A 47 2.28 -14.95 6.71
CA THR A 47 1.08 -14.68 7.53
C THR A 47 0.87 -13.19 7.77
N GLN A 48 1.90 -12.45 8.18
CA GLN A 48 1.75 -11.04 8.51
C GLN A 48 1.39 -10.17 7.29
N ILE A 49 1.95 -10.44 6.11
CA ILE A 49 1.60 -9.70 4.89
C ILE A 49 0.17 -10.04 4.45
N GLN A 50 -0.25 -11.31 4.55
CA GLN A 50 -1.63 -11.70 4.25
C GLN A 50 -2.63 -10.99 5.15
N GLU A 51 -2.37 -10.90 6.45
CA GLU A 51 -3.22 -10.21 7.42
C GLU A 51 -3.28 -8.69 7.17
N GLN A 52 -2.15 -8.05 6.87
CA GLN A 52 -2.07 -6.60 6.68
C GLN A 52 -2.62 -6.11 5.33
N GLY A 53 -2.52 -6.94 4.30
CA GLY A 53 -2.97 -6.61 2.94
C GLY A 53 -4.28 -7.27 2.53
N ASN A 54 -4.85 -8.15 3.36
CA ASN A 54 -5.95 -9.03 2.98
C ASN A 54 -5.67 -9.77 1.65
N LEU A 55 -4.44 -10.27 1.50
CA LEU A 55 -3.93 -10.86 0.26
C LEU A 55 -3.82 -12.39 0.35
N ASN A 56 -3.91 -13.06 -0.79
CA ASN A 56 -3.55 -14.48 -0.91
C ASN A 56 -2.11 -14.62 -1.42
N ILE A 57 -1.17 -14.87 -0.51
CA ILE A 57 0.24 -15.05 -0.85
C ILE A 57 0.50 -16.55 -1.01
N LYS A 58 1.04 -16.94 -2.16
CA LYS A 58 1.39 -18.33 -2.46
C LYS A 58 2.57 -18.78 -1.61
N SER A 59 3.67 -18.03 -1.67
CA SER A 59 4.91 -18.34 -0.95
C SER A 59 5.72 -17.08 -0.64
N VAL A 60 6.62 -17.22 0.32
CA VAL A 60 7.72 -16.28 0.58
C VAL A 60 9.00 -17.11 0.57
N THR A 61 9.99 -16.67 -0.18
CA THR A 61 11.29 -17.33 -0.31
C THR A 61 12.39 -16.35 0.09
N CYS A 62 13.15 -16.69 1.10
CA CYS A 62 14.30 -15.93 1.57
C CYS A 62 15.61 -16.65 1.19
N PRO A 63 16.78 -15.98 1.25
CA PRO A 63 18.07 -16.64 1.02
C PRO A 63 18.28 -17.80 1.99
N GLU A 64 18.80 -18.94 1.52
CA GLU A 64 18.91 -20.18 2.32
C GLU A 64 19.77 -20.03 3.58
N SER A 65 20.76 -19.12 3.55
CA SER A 65 21.66 -18.87 4.66
C SER A 65 21.81 -17.37 4.87
N VAL A 66 21.38 -16.91 6.04
CA VAL A 66 21.54 -15.54 6.51
C VAL A 66 22.25 -15.57 7.86
N SER A 67 23.41 -14.91 7.93
CA SER A 67 24.16 -14.73 9.17
C SER A 67 23.36 -13.89 10.17
N LYS A 68 23.34 -14.27 11.46
CA LYS A 68 22.68 -13.48 12.50
C LYS A 68 23.55 -12.29 12.90
N GLU A 69 23.32 -11.18 12.23
CA GLU A 69 24.10 -9.96 12.41
C GLU A 69 23.16 -8.76 12.54
N ALA A 70 23.19 -8.11 13.70
CA ALA A 70 22.38 -6.93 13.97
C ALA A 70 22.69 -5.82 12.95
N GLY A 71 21.63 -5.18 12.45
CA GLY A 71 21.70 -4.12 11.46
C GLY A 71 21.85 -4.58 10.01
N THR A 72 22.02 -5.88 9.74
CA THR A 72 22.10 -6.39 8.37
C THR A 72 20.72 -6.47 7.72
N SER A 73 20.69 -6.26 6.40
CA SER A 73 19.47 -6.37 5.60
C SER A 73 19.63 -7.39 4.49
N PHE A 74 18.55 -8.08 4.17
CA PHE A 74 18.45 -9.01 3.05
C PHE A 74 17.05 -8.92 2.42
N GLN A 75 16.90 -9.53 1.25
CA GLN A 75 15.65 -9.50 0.51
C GLN A 75 15.04 -10.89 0.47
N CYS A 76 13.74 -10.97 0.75
CA CYS A 76 12.93 -12.14 0.44
C CYS A 76 12.02 -11.83 -0.75
N GLU A 77 11.67 -12.86 -1.51
CA GLU A 77 10.75 -12.77 -2.63
C GLU A 77 9.40 -13.37 -2.24
N GLY A 78 8.33 -12.58 -2.30
CA GLY A 78 6.97 -13.04 -2.17
C GLY A 78 6.36 -13.37 -3.53
N ALA A 79 5.51 -14.40 -3.59
CA ALA A 79 4.75 -14.76 -4.79
C ALA A 79 3.24 -14.61 -4.54
N LEU A 80 2.57 -13.90 -5.44
CA LEU A 80 1.12 -13.78 -5.56
C LEU A 80 0.65 -14.71 -6.69
N GLU A 81 -0.55 -15.24 -6.56
CA GLU A 81 -1.18 -16.01 -7.64
C GLU A 81 -2.56 -15.39 -7.91
N PRO A 82 -2.82 -14.91 -9.15
CA PRO A 82 -2.00 -14.97 -10.37
C PRO A 82 -0.99 -13.82 -10.56
N ASP A 83 -0.88 -12.89 -9.61
CA ASP A 83 -0.36 -11.53 -9.87
C ASP A 83 1.18 -11.37 -9.77
N GLY A 84 1.95 -12.46 -9.82
CA GLY A 84 3.41 -12.41 -9.99
C GLY A 84 4.19 -12.38 -8.68
N LYS A 85 5.30 -11.63 -8.64
CA LYS A 85 6.27 -11.63 -7.53
C LYS A 85 6.50 -10.21 -6.99
N PHE A 86 6.89 -10.10 -5.72
CA PHE A 86 7.24 -8.86 -5.06
C PHE A 86 8.43 -9.04 -4.11
N ILE A 87 9.11 -7.95 -3.77
CA ILE A 87 10.27 -7.96 -2.88
C ILE A 87 9.86 -7.54 -1.47
N ILE A 88 10.40 -8.23 -0.47
CA ILE A 88 10.28 -7.90 0.94
C ILE A 88 11.69 -7.54 1.43
N GLN A 89 11.88 -6.32 1.92
CA GLN A 89 13.12 -5.93 2.57
C GLN A 89 13.04 -6.30 4.05
N VAL A 90 13.95 -7.16 4.50
CA VAL A 90 14.06 -7.59 5.89
C VAL A 90 15.32 -7.00 6.48
N LYS A 91 15.21 -6.43 7.68
CA LYS A 91 16.34 -5.93 8.47
C LYS A 91 16.39 -6.67 9.79
N GLN A 92 17.56 -7.23 10.11
CA GLN A 92 17.83 -7.79 11.42
C GLN A 92 18.08 -6.65 12.40
N GLU A 93 17.25 -6.54 13.43
CA GLU A 93 17.39 -5.50 14.46
C GLU A 93 18.38 -5.92 15.54
N ASP A 94 18.53 -7.24 15.78
CA ASP A 94 19.46 -7.79 16.76
C ASP A 94 20.05 -9.15 16.32
N ASP A 95 20.97 -9.66 17.14
CA ASP A 95 21.61 -10.98 17.01
C ASP A 95 20.74 -12.14 17.55
N LYS A 96 19.57 -11.83 18.10
CA LYS A 96 18.60 -12.80 18.64
C LYS A 96 17.57 -13.22 17.60
N GLY A 97 17.59 -12.60 16.41
CA GLY A 97 16.66 -12.87 15.32
C GLY A 97 15.42 -12.00 15.34
N GLN A 98 15.42 -10.89 16.09
CA GLN A 98 14.41 -9.84 15.93
C GLN A 98 14.61 -9.21 14.56
N THR A 99 13.54 -9.15 13.77
CA THR A 99 13.54 -8.53 12.45
C THR A 99 12.46 -7.45 12.36
N SER A 100 12.74 -6.42 11.56
CA SER A 100 11.74 -5.57 10.95
C SER A 100 11.70 -5.86 9.46
N TRP A 101 10.58 -5.55 8.82
CA TRP A 101 10.44 -5.75 7.39
C TRP A 101 9.49 -4.73 6.78
N GLU A 102 9.68 -4.45 5.51
CA GLU A 102 8.77 -3.68 4.69
C GLU A 102 8.67 -4.26 3.29
N VAL A 103 7.55 -3.97 2.62
CA VAL A 103 7.43 -4.18 1.19
C VAL A 103 7.44 -2.81 0.53
N PRO A 104 8.46 -2.48 -0.28
CA PRO A 104 8.46 -1.25 -1.07
C PRO A 104 7.44 -1.32 -2.20
N ASN A 105 7.11 -0.16 -2.79
CA ASN A 105 6.32 -0.12 -4.02
C ASN A 105 7.07 -0.82 -5.15
N SER A 106 6.38 -1.71 -5.86
CA SER A 106 6.92 -2.50 -6.96
C SER A 106 5.85 -2.77 -8.01
N LYS A 107 6.21 -3.46 -9.10
CA LYS A 107 5.30 -3.73 -10.22
C LYS A 107 4.08 -4.59 -9.86
N GLY A 108 4.21 -5.47 -8.85
CA GLY A 108 3.15 -6.40 -8.44
C GLY A 108 2.54 -6.12 -7.07
N MET A 109 3.13 -5.19 -6.30
CA MET A 109 2.52 -4.74 -5.05
C MET A 109 2.84 -3.29 -4.71
N LEU A 110 1.82 -2.57 -4.26
CA LEU A 110 1.91 -1.23 -3.67
C LEU A 110 1.77 -1.29 -2.16
N ASN A 111 2.59 -0.50 -1.49
CA ASN A 111 2.46 -0.16 -0.08
C ASN A 111 1.75 1.19 0.02
N LEU A 112 0.45 1.14 0.32
CA LEU A 112 -0.40 2.33 0.31
C LEU A 112 0.02 3.34 1.37
N ALA A 113 0.61 2.91 2.48
CA ALA A 113 1.12 3.83 3.51
C ALA A 113 2.35 4.63 3.01
N LEU A 114 3.26 3.99 2.28
CA LEU A 114 4.40 4.68 1.66
C LEU A 114 3.93 5.64 0.57
N LEU A 115 3.01 5.18 -0.29
CA LEU A 115 2.41 6.01 -1.33
C LEU A 115 1.67 7.23 -0.76
N GLU A 116 0.83 7.04 0.27
CA GLU A 116 0.14 8.15 0.96
C GLU A 116 1.15 9.15 1.53
N THR A 117 2.24 8.69 2.14
CA THR A 117 3.28 9.55 2.70
C THR A 117 3.96 10.40 1.60
N GLU A 118 4.25 9.78 0.45
CA GLU A 118 4.81 10.48 -0.71
C GLU A 118 3.84 11.53 -1.27
N LEU A 119 2.57 11.18 -1.45
CA LEU A 119 1.53 12.09 -1.93
C LEU A 119 1.32 13.28 -0.98
N VAL A 120 1.30 13.04 0.34
CA VAL A 120 1.21 14.11 1.35
C VAL A 120 2.39 15.07 1.20
N LYS A 121 3.60 14.54 1.08
CA LYS A 121 4.83 15.34 0.91
C LYS A 121 4.79 16.18 -0.36
N GLU A 122 4.42 15.61 -1.50
CA GLU A 122 4.37 16.35 -2.77
C GLU A 122 3.26 17.41 -2.76
N ILE A 123 2.06 17.09 -2.30
CA ILE A 123 0.96 18.07 -2.21
C ILE A 123 1.31 19.21 -1.22
N ALA A 124 1.97 18.90 -0.10
CA ALA A 124 2.38 19.91 0.87
C ALA A 124 3.44 20.86 0.30
N LYS A 125 4.33 20.40 -0.59
CA LYS A 125 5.27 21.28 -1.29
C LYS A 125 4.55 22.32 -2.14
N ASP A 126 3.51 21.92 -2.86
CA ASP A 126 2.76 22.81 -3.75
C ASP A 126 1.85 23.77 -2.99
N THR A 127 1.12 23.25 -2.01
CA THR A 127 0.03 23.97 -1.34
C THR A 127 0.45 24.69 -0.05
N LYS A 128 1.63 24.33 0.51
CA LYS A 128 2.08 24.74 1.85
C LYS A 128 1.14 24.32 2.98
N VAL A 129 0.27 23.34 2.73
CA VAL A 129 -0.66 22.75 3.69
C VAL A 129 -0.45 21.24 3.67
N GLU A 130 -0.42 20.61 4.83
CA GLU A 130 -0.30 19.16 4.93
C GLU A 130 -1.69 18.50 4.80
N PRO A 131 -1.99 17.81 3.68
CA PRO A 131 -3.24 17.08 3.56
C PRO A 131 -3.21 15.77 4.36
N ALA A 132 -4.37 15.20 4.67
CA ALA A 132 -4.48 13.78 4.94
C ALA A 132 -4.90 13.06 3.65
N VAL A 133 -4.08 12.14 3.14
CA VAL A 133 -4.38 11.35 1.94
C VAL A 133 -4.77 9.92 2.37
N ARG A 134 -5.78 9.34 1.71
CA ARG A 134 -6.24 7.96 1.95
C ARG A 134 -6.47 7.23 0.63
N CYS A 135 -5.68 6.19 0.38
CA CYS A 135 -5.67 5.41 -0.85
C CYS A 135 -6.35 4.04 -0.71
N GLY A 136 -6.91 3.72 0.46
CA GLY A 136 -7.57 2.45 0.76
C GLY A 136 -7.69 2.21 2.27
N SER A 137 -8.22 1.04 2.64
CA SER A 137 -8.22 0.55 4.03
C SER A 137 -7.04 -0.39 4.31
N ASP A 138 -6.60 -1.13 3.30
CA ASP A 138 -5.55 -2.14 3.45
C ASP A 138 -4.16 -1.51 3.34
N ARG A 139 -3.16 -2.15 3.94
CA ARG A 139 -1.77 -1.65 3.88
C ARG A 139 -1.14 -1.89 2.51
N TYR A 140 -1.47 -3.03 1.91
CA TYR A 140 -0.92 -3.48 0.65
C TYR A 140 -2.02 -3.65 -0.38
N ARG A 141 -1.72 -3.31 -1.62
CA ARG A 141 -2.62 -3.49 -2.77
C ARG A 141 -1.85 -4.14 -3.90
N VAL A 142 -2.41 -5.18 -4.50
CA VAL A 142 -1.90 -5.74 -5.75
C VAL A 142 -2.16 -4.75 -6.88
N ASN A 143 -1.14 -4.43 -7.68
CA ASN A 143 -1.26 -3.61 -8.87
C ASN A 143 -1.02 -4.43 -10.13
N ARG A 144 -1.87 -4.22 -11.12
CA ARG A 144 -1.66 -4.68 -12.49
C ARG A 144 -1.32 -3.49 -13.39
N PRO A 145 -0.47 -3.67 -14.41
CA PRO A 145 -0.25 -2.65 -15.42
C PRO A 145 -1.58 -2.17 -16.02
N GLY A 146 -1.78 -0.85 -16.08
CA GLY A 146 -3.02 -0.22 -16.53
C GLY A 146 -4.06 0.02 -15.42
N ASP A 147 -3.85 -0.48 -14.20
CA ASP A 147 -4.76 -0.20 -13.08
C ASP A 147 -4.79 1.29 -12.74
N SER A 148 -5.96 1.76 -12.29
CA SER A 148 -6.09 3.08 -11.67
C SER A 148 -6.99 3.03 -10.45
N PHE A 149 -6.72 3.89 -9.49
CA PHE A 149 -7.54 4.06 -8.30
C PHE A 149 -7.43 5.47 -7.75
N ASP A 150 -8.43 5.87 -6.97
CA ASP A 150 -8.50 7.20 -6.39
C ASP A 150 -8.09 7.19 -4.92
N CYS A 151 -7.23 8.13 -4.55
CA CYS A 151 -6.95 8.50 -3.17
C CYS A 151 -7.78 9.72 -2.77
N GLN A 152 -8.43 9.63 -1.62
CA GLN A 152 -9.20 10.73 -1.02
C GLN A 152 -8.24 11.71 -0.35
N VAL A 153 -8.39 13.00 -0.64
CA VAL A 153 -7.65 14.08 0.02
C VAL A 153 -8.57 14.74 1.03
N LYS A 154 -8.29 14.57 2.32
CA LYS A 154 -9.02 15.17 3.43
C LYS A 154 -8.22 16.33 4.01
N ASN A 155 -8.69 17.55 3.81
CA ASN A 155 -8.31 18.69 4.64
C ASN A 155 -9.36 19.83 4.47
N ALA A 156 -10.00 20.26 5.56
CA ALA A 156 -11.01 21.31 5.54
C ALA A 156 -10.46 22.68 5.09
N THR A 157 -9.15 22.91 5.24
CA THR A 157 -8.45 24.13 4.81
C THR A 157 -8.19 24.12 3.30
N LEU A 158 -7.84 22.96 2.73
CA LEU A 158 -7.77 22.80 1.26
C LEU A 158 -9.15 22.90 0.61
N ALA A 159 -10.21 22.49 1.32
CA ALA A 159 -11.59 22.63 0.84
C ALA A 159 -12.08 24.08 0.72
N LYS A 160 -11.40 25.03 1.37
CA LYS A 160 -11.76 26.47 1.36
C LYS A 160 -10.87 27.32 0.45
N ALA A 161 -9.75 26.77 -0.04
CA ALA A 161 -8.86 27.46 -0.97
C ALA A 161 -9.39 27.37 -2.41
N LYS A 162 -9.21 28.43 -3.22
CA LYS A 162 -9.47 28.38 -4.66
C LYS A 162 -8.51 27.35 -5.30
N GLY A 163 -9.05 26.30 -5.91
CA GLY A 163 -8.28 25.20 -6.52
C GLY A 163 -8.30 23.88 -5.76
N LEU A 164 -9.43 23.55 -5.11
CA LEU A 164 -9.67 22.31 -4.37
C LEU A 164 -9.07 21.08 -5.05
N ILE A 165 -8.09 20.42 -4.43
CA ILE A 165 -7.73 19.05 -4.78
C ILE A 165 -8.83 18.16 -4.21
N GLU A 166 -9.68 17.62 -5.07
CA GLU A 166 -10.80 16.77 -4.69
C GLU A 166 -10.33 15.34 -4.41
N LYS A 167 -9.50 14.82 -5.31
CA LYS A 167 -8.91 13.49 -5.21
C LYS A 167 -7.57 13.46 -5.95
N VAL A 168 -6.77 12.44 -5.64
CA VAL A 168 -5.60 12.09 -6.44
C VAL A 168 -5.91 10.79 -7.15
N THR A 169 -5.82 10.79 -8.48
CA THR A 169 -5.94 9.55 -9.26
C THR A 169 -4.54 8.99 -9.45
N VAL A 170 -4.33 7.78 -8.96
CA VAL A 170 -3.09 7.00 -9.12
C VAL A 170 -3.30 6.03 -10.28
N THR A 171 -2.31 5.96 -11.17
CA THR A 171 -2.31 5.09 -12.35
C THR A 171 -1.02 4.28 -12.37
N ILE A 172 -1.13 3.01 -12.74
CA ILE A 172 -0.02 2.09 -12.90
C ILE A 172 0.25 1.97 -14.39
N ASP A 173 1.41 2.41 -14.85
CA ASP A 173 1.75 2.35 -16.26
C ASP A 173 2.00 0.90 -16.73
N THR A 174 2.28 0.73 -18.03
CA THR A 174 2.56 -0.58 -18.63
C THR A 174 3.83 -1.23 -18.08
N ASP A 175 4.75 -0.43 -17.56
CA ASP A 175 6.00 -0.89 -16.95
C ASP A 175 5.85 -1.19 -15.45
N GLY A 176 4.68 -0.92 -14.86
CA GLY A 176 4.39 -1.12 -13.44
C GLY A 176 4.87 0.03 -12.55
N ASN A 177 5.23 1.19 -13.13
CA ASN A 177 5.55 2.38 -12.36
C ASN A 177 4.28 3.12 -11.95
N VAL A 178 4.37 3.84 -10.84
CA VAL A 178 3.27 4.63 -10.28
C VAL A 178 3.33 6.05 -10.82
N ALA A 179 2.29 6.45 -11.55
CA ALA A 179 2.03 7.83 -11.90
C ALA A 179 0.80 8.33 -11.12
N TRP A 180 0.70 9.64 -10.90
CA TRP A 180 -0.47 10.20 -10.22
C TRP A 180 -0.78 11.61 -10.71
N GLN A 181 -2.06 12.00 -10.60
CA GLN A 181 -2.55 13.31 -10.99
C GLN A 181 -3.53 13.85 -9.95
N GLN A 182 -3.45 15.16 -9.68
CA GLN A 182 -4.41 15.86 -8.82
C GLN A 182 -5.64 16.22 -9.64
N ILE A 183 -6.81 15.71 -9.24
CA ILE A 183 -8.07 16.17 -9.81
C ILE A 183 -8.51 17.38 -9.00
N ARG A 184 -8.40 18.55 -9.62
CA ARG A 184 -8.83 19.80 -9.01
C ARG A 184 -10.25 20.15 -9.45
N ARG A 185 -11.11 20.49 -8.51
CA ARG A 185 -12.33 21.23 -8.87
C ARG A 185 -11.91 22.62 -9.29
N THR A 186 -11.92 22.87 -10.59
CA THR A 186 -12.10 24.24 -11.08
C THR A 186 -13.42 24.71 -10.49
N ALA A 187 -13.43 25.89 -9.88
CA ALA A 187 -14.68 26.52 -9.45
C ALA A 187 -15.51 26.71 -10.72
N SER A 188 -16.39 25.75 -11.00
CA SER A 188 -17.16 25.70 -12.22
C SER A 188 -18.00 26.97 -12.30
N ALA A 189 -17.80 27.70 -13.39
CA ALA A 189 -18.48 28.91 -13.78
C ALA A 189 -19.94 28.62 -14.22
N ASN A 190 -20.69 27.87 -13.40
CA ASN A 190 -22.08 27.46 -13.68
C ASN A 190 -23.05 27.96 -12.60
N ALA A 191 -22.86 29.20 -12.14
CA ALA A 191 -23.85 29.94 -11.34
C ALA A 191 -24.43 31.15 -12.09
N THR A 192 -24.33 31.21 -13.42
CA THR A 192 -24.96 32.27 -14.23
C THR A 192 -25.50 31.71 -15.55
N ALA A 193 -26.46 30.80 -15.50
CA ALA A 193 -27.28 30.45 -16.67
C ALA A 193 -28.68 30.00 -16.22
N ALA A 194 -29.39 30.84 -15.46
CA ALA A 194 -30.80 30.64 -15.16
C ALA A 194 -31.52 31.96 -14.88
N THR A 195 -31.51 32.91 -15.82
CA THR A 195 -32.56 33.95 -15.90
C THR A 195 -32.63 34.53 -17.33
N THR A 196 -33.22 33.80 -18.26
CA THR A 196 -34.05 34.41 -19.32
C THR A 196 -35.20 33.47 -19.63
N ALA A 197 -36.39 33.87 -19.22
CA ALA A 197 -37.65 33.21 -19.50
C ALA A 197 -38.11 33.44 -20.95
N ALA A 198 -38.88 32.48 -21.44
CA ALA A 198 -40.01 32.62 -22.36
C ALA A 198 -39.77 33.08 -23.81
N ALA A 199 -39.86 32.14 -24.75
CA ALA A 199 -40.74 32.28 -25.93
C ALA A 199 -40.96 30.91 -26.61
N THR A 200 -42.19 30.40 -26.50
CA THR A 200 -42.77 29.33 -27.32
C THR A 200 -42.88 29.78 -28.79
N PRO A 201 -42.64 28.90 -29.78
CA PRO A 201 -43.76 28.58 -30.68
C PRO A 201 -43.85 27.09 -31.04
N ALA A 202 -45.03 26.75 -31.53
CA ALA A 202 -45.61 25.44 -31.72
C ALA A 202 -45.02 24.61 -32.88
N ALA A 203 -45.14 23.29 -32.70
CA ALA A 203 -45.53 22.23 -33.66
C ALA A 203 -44.87 22.14 -35.04
N THR A 204 -44.40 20.92 -35.40
CA THR A 204 -44.97 20.05 -36.46
C THR A 204 -44.17 18.73 -36.56
N THR A 205 -44.81 17.60 -36.26
CA THR A 205 -44.50 16.20 -36.68
C THR A 205 -44.96 16.00 -38.14
N PRO A 206 -44.60 14.96 -38.95
CA PRO A 206 -44.07 13.61 -38.67
C PRO A 206 -42.88 13.20 -39.62
N ALA A 207 -42.21 12.04 -39.58
CA ALA A 207 -42.72 10.69 -39.82
C ALA A 207 -41.60 9.60 -39.78
N THR A 208 -42.00 8.37 -39.43
CA THR A 208 -41.58 7.04 -39.95
C THR A 208 -40.23 6.39 -39.54
N SER A 209 -40.37 5.39 -38.64
CA SER A 209 -39.80 4.02 -38.48
C SER A 209 -38.87 3.42 -39.57
N PRO A 210 -38.14 2.27 -39.37
CA PRO A 210 -38.40 1.17 -38.40
C PRO A 210 -37.19 0.44 -37.75
N ASP A 211 -37.54 -0.39 -36.75
CA ASP A 211 -37.01 -1.71 -36.37
C ASP A 211 -35.49 -1.96 -36.24
N ASN A 212 -35.03 -2.26 -35.01
CA ASN A 212 -34.24 -3.49 -34.80
C ASN A 212 -34.33 -4.03 -33.37
N ALA A 213 -34.76 -5.30 -33.28
CA ALA A 213 -34.79 -6.30 -32.21
C ALA A 213 -33.93 -6.00 -30.96
N SER A 214 -34.39 -6.07 -29.71
CA SER A 214 -35.22 -7.07 -29.00
C SER A 214 -34.70 -8.51 -29.10
N SER A 215 -33.90 -8.91 -28.11
CA SER A 215 -33.76 -10.29 -27.67
C SER A 215 -33.35 -10.28 -26.19
N SER A 216 -34.35 -10.48 -25.35
CA SER A 216 -34.20 -10.93 -23.97
C SER A 216 -34.31 -12.45 -23.93
N GLU A 217 -33.72 -13.03 -22.89
CA GLU A 217 -34.24 -14.19 -22.17
C GLU A 217 -33.89 -15.59 -22.67
N ALA A 218 -32.98 -16.27 -21.94
CA ALA A 218 -33.12 -17.69 -21.61
C ALA A 218 -32.23 -18.09 -20.41
N SER A 219 -32.89 -18.25 -19.26
CA SER A 219 -32.85 -19.44 -18.41
C SER A 219 -31.57 -19.85 -17.67
N GLN A 220 -31.73 -19.82 -16.33
CA GLN A 220 -30.95 -20.57 -15.33
C GLN A 220 -30.97 -22.10 -15.60
N PRO A 221 -30.02 -22.85 -15.01
CA PRO A 221 -30.47 -23.76 -13.95
C PRO A 221 -29.56 -23.80 -12.71
N THR A 222 -30.26 -23.79 -11.58
CA THR A 222 -30.04 -24.57 -10.35
C THR A 222 -28.91 -25.62 -10.35
N SER A 223 -28.00 -25.53 -9.36
CA SER A 223 -27.73 -26.63 -8.41
C SER A 223 -26.66 -26.29 -7.36
N SER A 224 -27.10 -26.27 -6.10
CA SER A 224 -26.34 -26.58 -4.88
C SER A 224 -27.15 -27.68 -4.17
N PRO A 225 -26.65 -28.50 -3.21
CA PRO A 225 -25.28 -28.70 -2.71
C PRO A 225 -24.88 -30.20 -2.70
N ARG A 226 -23.60 -30.55 -2.50
CA ARG A 226 -23.22 -31.90 -2.03
C ARG A 226 -22.24 -31.84 -0.87
N ARG A 227 -22.80 -31.93 0.35
CA ARG A 227 -22.06 -32.38 1.54
C ARG A 227 -21.57 -33.80 1.29
N VAL A 228 -20.27 -34.01 1.42
CA VAL A 228 -19.71 -35.33 1.73
C VAL A 228 -18.95 -35.18 3.04
N ARG A 229 -19.51 -35.74 4.12
CA ARG A 229 -18.77 -36.14 5.32
C ARG A 229 -18.22 -37.55 5.07
N PRO A 230 -16.97 -37.81 5.45
CA PRO A 230 -16.61 -39.06 6.14
C PRO A 230 -15.94 -38.71 7.47
N ARG A 231 -16.54 -39.10 8.59
CA ARG A 231 -16.34 -40.36 9.34
C ARG A 231 -15.07 -40.32 10.18
N VAL A 232 -15.28 -39.91 11.43
CA VAL A 232 -14.49 -40.24 12.61
C VAL A 232 -14.32 -41.76 12.67
N SER A 233 -13.07 -42.22 12.80
CA SER A 233 -12.75 -43.52 13.40
C SER A 233 -11.70 -43.27 14.48
N ASN A 234 -12.14 -43.47 15.73
CA ASN A 234 -11.29 -43.70 16.88
C ASN A 234 -10.63 -45.08 16.77
N ALA A 235 -9.36 -45.16 17.17
CA ALA A 235 -8.68 -46.30 17.81
C ALA A 235 -7.54 -45.61 18.62
N LEU A 236 -7.45 -45.60 19.95
CA LEU A 236 -7.36 -46.71 20.91
C LEU A 236 -6.38 -47.80 20.44
N ASP A 237 -5.08 -47.51 20.60
CA ASP A 237 -4.17 -48.22 21.51
C ASP A 237 -2.98 -47.30 21.85
#